data_AF-T1BCA3-F1
#
_entry.id   AF-T1BCA3-F1
#
_cell.length_a   1.000
_cell.length_b   1.000
_cell.length_c   1.000
_cell.angle_alpha   90.00
_cell.angle_beta   90.00
_cell.angle_gamma   90.00
#
_symmetry.space_group_name_H-M   'P 1'
#
loop_
_entity.id
_entity.type
_entity.pdbx_description
1 polymer ?
#
loop_
_entity_poly.entity_id
_entity_poly.type
_entity_poly.pdbx_seq_one_letter_code
_entity_poly.pdbx_strand_id
1 'polypeptide(L)' 'NETLAGEVGVDIYNLIKYRRSNQNTNINQRPIVNVGDLIQRNDVIADGASTDMGELALGQNLLVAFMPWNGYNFEDS' A
#
# COMPACT_ATOMS: atom_id res chain seq x y z
N ASN A 1 -13.06 -22.94 -3.47
CA ASN A 1 -14.04 -23.09 -2.37
C ASN A 1 -13.35 -22.77 -1.07
N GLU A 2 -13.54 -21.56 -0.58
CA GLU A 2 -13.19 -21.21 0.80
C GLU A 2 -14.44 -20.67 1.45
N THR A 3 -14.91 -21.38 2.46
CA THR A 3 -15.93 -20.97 3.40
C THR A 3 -15.50 -21.50 4.76
N LEU A 4 -15.27 -20.60 5.73
CA LEU A 4 -15.93 -20.58 7.04
C LEU A 4 -15.16 -19.73 8.08
N ALA A 5 -15.86 -18.73 8.63
CA ALA A 5 -15.84 -18.44 10.06
C ALA A 5 -17.18 -17.80 10.48
N GLY A 6 -18.17 -18.61 10.82
CA GLY A 6 -19.44 -18.17 11.43
C GLY A 6 -20.51 -17.72 10.44
N GLU A 7 -21.58 -18.51 10.29
CA GLU A 7 -22.73 -18.20 9.44
C GLU A 7 -23.47 -16.92 9.87
N VAL A 8 -23.14 -15.81 9.22
CA VAL A 8 -24.03 -14.77 8.67
C VAL A 8 -23.23 -14.19 7.50
N GLY A 9 -23.80 -14.01 6.30
CA GLY A 9 -23.08 -13.74 5.04
C GLY A 9 -22.30 -12.41 4.94
N VAL A 10 -21.42 -12.13 5.89
CA VAL A 10 -20.57 -10.95 5.99
C VAL A 10 -19.20 -11.39 6.50
N ASP A 11 -18.19 -11.31 5.63
CA ASP A 11 -16.79 -11.51 6.00
C ASP A 11 -16.21 -10.21 6.58
N ILE A 12 -15.64 -10.27 7.78
CA ILE A 12 -15.06 -9.10 8.48
C ILE A 12 -13.54 -9.22 8.51
N TYR A 13 -12.84 -8.27 7.88
CA TYR A 13 -11.38 -8.18 7.87
C TYR A 13 -10.89 -6.98 8.71
N ASN A 14 -10.20 -7.26 9.81
CA ASN A 14 -9.64 -6.21 10.67
C ASN A 14 -8.29 -5.72 10.12
N LEU A 15 -8.15 -4.41 9.95
CA LEU A 15 -6.94 -3.78 9.42
C LEU A 15 -5.88 -3.53 10.50
N ILE A 16 -4.62 -3.78 10.16
CA ILE A 16 -3.47 -3.46 11.01
C ILE A 16 -3.13 -1.98 10.86
N LYS A 17 -3.29 -1.21 11.94
CA LYS A 17 -2.99 0.23 11.99
C LYS A 17 -1.74 0.50 12.82
N TYR A 18 -0.82 1.27 12.26
CA TYR A 18 0.35 1.85 12.94
C TYR A 18 1.21 0.85 13.74
N ARG A 19 1.47 -0.33 13.17
CA ARG A 19 2.29 -1.35 13.81
C ARG A 19 3.76 -1.16 13.46
N ARG A 20 4.65 -1.20 14.46
CA ARG A 20 6.11 -1.17 14.23
C ARG A 20 6.59 -2.47 13.59
N SER A 21 7.38 -2.38 12.51
CA SER A 21 8.05 -3.52 11.89
C SER A 21 9.34 -3.90 12.63
N ASN A 22 9.91 -5.07 12.31
CA ASN A 22 11.20 -5.52 12.85
C ASN A 22 12.36 -4.59 12.46
N GLN A 23 12.23 -3.88 11.34
CA GLN A 23 13.18 -2.89 10.83
C GLN A 23 12.82 -1.46 11.26
N ASN A 24 11.93 -1.29 12.24
CA ASN A 24 11.47 0.00 12.77
C ASN A 24 10.71 0.88 11.77
N THR A 25 10.21 0.30 10.68
CA THR A 25 9.31 0.99 9.74
C THR A 25 7.86 0.88 10.19
N ASN A 26 7.00 1.78 9.71
CA ASN A 26 5.58 1.80 10.04
C ASN A 26 4.78 0.89 9.10
N ILE A 27 4.14 -0.14 9.64
CA ILE A 27 3.17 -0.99 8.94
C ILE A 27 1.78 -0.40 9.20
N ASN A 28 1.22 0.25 8.18
CA ASN A 28 -0.12 0.82 8.24
C ASN A 28 -0.91 0.37 7.01
N GLN A 29 -1.97 -0.40 7.24
CA GLN A 29 -2.88 -0.79 6.16
C GLN A 29 -3.95 0.29 5.93
N ARG A 30 -4.24 0.61 4.67
CA ARG A 30 -5.26 1.59 4.27
C ARG A 30 -6.33 0.88 3.42
N PRO A 31 -7.62 1.00 3.74
CA PRO A 31 -8.65 0.45 2.87
C PRO A 31 -8.63 1.17 1.52
N ILE A 32 -8.74 0.41 0.42
CA ILE A 32 -8.85 0.96 -0.94
C ILE A 32 -10.26 0.91 -1.49
N VAL A 33 -11.11 0.05 -0.91
CA VAL A 33 -12.51 -0.12 -1.31
C VAL A 33 -13.43 0.79 -0.50
N ASN A 34 -14.51 1.25 -1.13
CA ASN A 34 -15.57 2.02 -0.50
C ASN A 34 -16.80 1.16 -0.20
N VAL A 35 -17.67 1.67 0.67
CA VAL A 35 -18.94 1.00 0.99
C VAL A 35 -19.81 0.96 -0.26
N GLY A 36 -20.09 -0.24 -0.76
CA GLY A 36 -20.92 -0.46 -1.95
C GLY A 36 -20.16 -0.86 -3.21
N ASP A 37 -18.82 -0.90 -3.16
CA ASP A 37 -18.03 -1.41 -4.28
C ASP A 37 -18.24 -2.91 -4.49
N LEU A 38 -18.37 -3.31 -5.76
CA LEU A 38 -18.45 -4.72 -6.17
C LEU A 38 -17.03 -5.27 -6.27
N ILE A 39 -16.70 -6.20 -5.38
CA ILE A 39 -15.39 -6.85 -5.35
C ILE A 39 -15.48 -8.30 -5.86
N GLN A 40 -14.44 -8.74 -6.56
CA GLN A 40 -14.26 -10.13 -6.98
C GLN A 40 -13.26 -10.86 -6.08
N ARG A 41 -13.33 -12.19 -6.06
CA ARG A 41 -12.32 -13.03 -5.42
C ARG A 41 -10.93 -12.68 -5.98
N ASN A 42 -9.99 -12.39 -5.08
CA ASN A 42 -8.60 -11.93 -5.32
C ASN A 42 -8.42 -10.42 -5.51
N ASP A 43 -9.48 -9.62 -5.38
CA ASP A 43 -9.32 -8.17 -5.37
C ASP A 43 -8.70 -7.71 -4.04
N VAL A 44 -7.84 -6.69 -4.14
CA VAL A 44 -7.21 -6.08 -2.97
C VAL A 44 -8.24 -5.18 -2.29
N ILE A 45 -8.49 -5.40 -1.00
CA ILE A 45 -9.44 -4.60 -0.21
C ILE A 45 -8.74 -3.55 0.66
N ALA A 46 -7.46 -3.75 0.94
CA ALA A 46 -6.63 -2.81 1.67
C ALA A 46 -5.17 -2.92 1.27
N ASP A 47 -4.55 -1.78 1.05
CA ASP A 47 -3.12 -1.66 0.78
C ASP A 47 -2.31 -1.69 2.08
N GLY A 48 -1.10 -2.24 2.00
CA GLY A 48 -0.12 -2.27 3.08
C GLY A 48 0.88 -1.12 3.03
N ALA A 49 1.97 -1.28 3.77
CA ALA A 49 3.13 -0.40 3.62
C ALA A 49 3.83 -0.70 2.29
N SER A 50 4.05 0.33 1.46
CA SER A 50 4.68 0.22 0.13
C SER A 50 3.86 -0.53 -0.94
N THR A 51 2.53 -0.48 -0.83
CA THR A 51 1.60 -0.93 -1.88
C THR A 51 0.64 0.21 -2.18
N ASP A 52 0.38 0.45 -3.46
CA ASP A 52 -0.64 1.41 -3.92
C ASP A 52 -1.53 0.71 -4.95
N MET A 53 -2.83 0.63 -4.68
CA MET A 53 -3.84 -0.04 -5.50
C MET A 53 -3.48 -1.49 -5.89
N GLY A 54 -2.90 -2.25 -4.95
CA GLY A 54 -2.48 -3.63 -5.19
C GLY A 54 -1.17 -3.80 -5.97
N GLU A 55 -0.53 -2.72 -6.41
CA GLU A 55 0.78 -2.76 -7.04
C GLU A 55 1.90 -2.39 -6.05
N LEU A 56 3.07 -3.00 -6.24
CA LEU A 56 4.24 -2.77 -5.40
C LEU A 56 4.82 -1.37 -5.68
N ALA A 57 4.61 -0.43 -4.77
CA ALA A 57 5.08 0.95 -4.86
C ALA A 57 6.24 1.18 -3.87
N LEU A 58 7.46 0.83 -4.27
CA LEU A 58 8.67 0.99 -3.44
C LEU A 58 9.19 2.43 -3.37
N GLY A 59 8.70 3.34 -4.22
CA GLY A 59 9.19 4.71 -4.34
C GLY A 59 8.19 5.67 -4.98
N GLN A 60 8.62 6.90 -5.25
CA GLN A 60 7.80 7.95 -5.87
C GLN A 60 8.37 8.33 -7.24
N ASN A 61 7.49 8.64 -8.18
CA ASN A 61 7.88 9.21 -9.46
C ASN A 61 8.28 10.69 -9.26
N LEU A 62 9.53 11.03 -9.57
CA LEU A 62 10.04 12.40 -9.48
C LEU A 62 10.18 13.00 -10.88
N LEU A 63 9.84 14.29 -11.03
CA LEU A 63 10.13 15.05 -12.25
C LEU A 63 11.61 15.44 -12.21
N VAL A 64 12.41 14.82 -13.09
CA VAL A 64 13.87 15.02 -13.15
C VAL A 64 14.25 15.82 -14.40
N ALA A 65 15.15 16.79 -14.24
CA ALA A 65 15.79 17.50 -15.33
C ALA A 65 17.31 17.29 -15.28
N PHE A 66 17.90 16.83 -16.39
CA PHE A 66 19.35 16.64 -16.50
C PHE A 66 19.99 17.95 -16.97
N MET A 67 20.39 18.79 -16.02
CA MET A 67 21.12 20.02 -16.29
C MET A 67 22.15 20.29 -15.18
N PRO A 68 23.30 20.93 -15.50
CA PRO A 68 24.21 21.37 -14.46
C PRO A 68 23.54 22.47 -13.63
N TRP A 69 23.43 22.27 -12.31
CA TRP A 69 22.84 23.27 -11.41
C TRP A 69 23.91 23.82 -10.46
N ASN A 70 24.68 24.80 -10.93
CA ASN A 70 25.68 25.56 -10.14
C ASN A 70 26.57 24.71 -9.21
N GLY A 71 26.92 23.48 -9.61
CA GLY A 71 27.80 22.57 -8.85
C GLY A 71 27.15 21.80 -7.70
N TYR A 72 25.83 21.94 -7.47
CA TYR A 72 25.10 21.23 -6.42
C TYR A 72 24.75 19.77 -6.76
N ASN A 73 24.98 19.35 -8.00
CA ASN A 73 24.81 17.97 -8.48
C ASN A 73 26.14 17.35 -8.95
N PHE A 74 27.27 17.79 -8.38
CA PHE A 74 28.59 17.27 -8.72
C PHE A 74 28.88 15.96 -7.96
N GLU A 75 29.31 14.96 -8.71
CA GLU A 75 29.96 13.71 -8.28
C GLU A 75 29.14 12.64 -7.54
N ASP A 76 28.03 12.94 -6.85
CA ASP A 76 26.97 11.98 -6.41
C ASP A 76 25.92 12.65 -5.48
N SER A 77 25.59 13.93 -5.74
CA SER A 77 24.56 14.66 -4.96
C SER A 77 23.15 14.53 -5.55
#